data_AF-Q393M5-F1
#
_entry.id   AF-Q393M5-F1
#
_cell.length_a   1.000
_cell.length_b   1.000
_cell.length_c   1.000
_cell.angle_alpha   90.00
_cell.angle_beta   90.00
_cell.angle_gamma   90.00
#
_symmetry.space_group_name_H-M   'P 1'
#
loop_
_entity.id
_entity.type
_entity.pdbx_description
1 polymer ?
#
loop_
_entity_poly.entity_id
_entity_poly.type
_entity_poly.pdbx_seq_one_letter_code
_entity_poly.pdbx_strand_id
1 'polypeptide(L)'
;MQLIEVPAKTGYVWFRQGIWLFRRNPLAFITLFFTYLLAITLISMVPVIGSALPLVFIPGVAVGFMAACRDTVAGKPVMPTILVDGFRSYGTVATQRLLVLGVIYVASMVVVFAASSFVDGGALFHVMMGAADEASTTPEALAAQGTLGALFFATLLYLPVAMLFWFAPVLVAWHDVPPAKALFFSVVSCWRNRGAFVVYGVLWFAVALGTSLALSLLLQALGAGAYALTIMMPVTIIIVTMLYCSFYATYRGCFGVQEPGATTTTSGR
;
A
#
# COMPACT_ATOMS: atom_id res chain seq x y z
N MET A 1 18.55 13.91 -6.15
CA MET A 1 18.18 12.55 -5.71
C MET A 1 18.74 11.56 -6.72
N GLN A 2 19.49 10.55 -6.28
CA GLN A 2 20.04 9.52 -7.17
C GLN A 2 19.30 8.19 -6.89
N LEU A 3 18.84 7.54 -7.95
CA LEU A 3 18.28 6.20 -7.88
C LEU A 3 19.42 5.20 -7.66
N ILE A 4 19.26 4.36 -6.65
CA ILE A 4 20.17 3.25 -6.36
C ILE A 4 19.60 1.98 -6.98
N GLU A 5 20.40 1.31 -7.79
CA GLU A 5 20.13 -0.05 -8.25
C GLU A 5 20.62 -1.06 -7.21
N VAL A 6 19.75 -2.00 -6.85
CA VAL A 6 20.04 -3.00 -5.82
C VAL A 6 19.89 -4.42 -6.36
N PRO A 7 20.69 -5.38 -5.87
CA PRO A 7 20.57 -6.77 -6.26
C PRO A 7 19.27 -7.41 -5.74
N ALA A 8 18.83 -8.50 -6.37
CA ALA A 8 17.57 -9.18 -6.02
C ALA A 8 17.48 -9.60 -4.54
N LYS A 9 18.60 -9.99 -3.92
CA LYS A 9 18.68 -10.35 -2.49
C LYS A 9 18.23 -9.22 -1.55
N THR A 10 18.26 -7.96 -2.01
CA THR A 10 17.79 -6.81 -1.22
C THR A 10 16.28 -6.87 -0.95
N GLY A 11 15.50 -7.56 -1.79
CA GLY A 11 14.08 -7.81 -1.51
C GLY A 11 13.84 -8.52 -0.18
N TYR A 12 14.69 -9.49 0.16
CA TYR A 12 14.66 -10.16 1.46
C TYR A 12 15.04 -9.23 2.62
N VAL A 13 15.96 -8.28 2.38
CA VAL A 13 16.33 -7.27 3.38
C VAL A 13 15.14 -6.36 3.67
N TRP A 14 14.41 -5.90 2.65
CA TRP A 14 13.21 -5.07 2.82
C TRP A 14 12.12 -5.80 3.61
N PHE A 15 11.86 -7.06 3.27
CA PHE A 15 10.94 -7.93 3.99
C PHE A 15 11.28 -8.01 5.49
N ARG A 16 12.54 -8.35 5.81
CA ARG A 16 13.01 -8.43 7.20
C ARG A 16 12.95 -7.09 7.93
N GLN A 17 13.27 -5.99 7.25
CA GLN A 17 13.23 -4.66 7.83
C GLN A 17 11.79 -4.22 8.16
N GLY A 18 10.79 -4.60 7.36
CA GLY A 18 9.38 -4.37 7.68
C GLY A 18 8.95 -5.08 8.96
N ILE A 19 9.28 -6.37 9.08
CA ILE A 19 8.99 -7.15 10.30
C ILE A 19 9.72 -6.57 11.51
N TRP A 20 11.00 -6.24 11.36
CA TRP A 20 11.79 -5.64 12.43
C TRP A 20 11.21 -4.29 12.89
N LEU A 21 10.79 -3.45 11.95
CA LEU A 21 10.24 -2.14 12.24
C LEU A 21 8.90 -2.24 12.97
N PHE A 22 8.01 -3.12 12.50
CA PHE A 22 6.76 -3.42 13.20
C PHE A 22 7.02 -3.87 14.65
N ARG A 23 7.97 -4.79 14.85
CA ARG A 23 8.33 -5.31 16.18
C ARG A 23 8.92 -4.25 17.12
N ARG A 24 9.40 -3.12 16.60
CA ARG A 24 9.95 -2.01 17.40
C ARG A 24 8.84 -1.29 18.18
N ASN A 25 7.66 -1.15 17.59
CA ASN A 25 6.50 -0.51 18.21
C ASN A 25 5.18 -1.06 17.65
N PRO A 26 4.83 -2.32 17.95
CA PRO A 26 3.70 -3.00 17.31
C PRO A 26 2.37 -2.33 17.65
N LEU A 27 2.20 -1.86 18.88
CA LEU A 27 0.99 -1.18 19.32
C LEU A 27 0.77 0.11 18.53
N ALA A 28 1.81 0.94 18.33
CA ALA A 28 1.66 2.18 17.56
C ALA A 28 1.25 1.90 16.11
N PHE A 29 1.86 0.92 15.44
CA PHE A 29 1.50 0.60 14.06
C PHE A 29 0.12 -0.04 13.93
N ILE A 30 -0.29 -0.88 14.88
CA ILE A 30 -1.66 -1.41 14.95
C ILE A 30 -2.64 -0.26 15.14
N THR A 31 -2.40 0.65 16.09
CA THR A 31 -3.25 1.82 16.32
C THR A 31 -3.31 2.71 15.07
N LEU A 32 -2.21 2.92 14.36
CA LEU A 32 -2.20 3.64 13.08
C LEU A 32 -3.06 2.95 12.03
N PHE A 33 -2.91 1.63 11.88
CA PHE A 33 -3.71 0.89 10.91
C PHE A 33 -5.21 0.93 11.24
N PHE A 34 -5.58 0.77 12.52
CA PHE A 34 -6.97 0.94 12.96
C PHE A 34 -7.49 2.36 12.76
N THR A 35 -6.66 3.39 13.01
CA THR A 35 -7.03 4.79 12.76
C THR A 35 -7.29 5.01 11.28
N TYR A 36 -6.46 4.42 10.41
CA TYR A 36 -6.66 4.43 8.97
C TYR A 36 -7.97 3.74 8.55
N LEU A 37 -8.25 2.54 9.06
CA LEU A 37 -9.50 1.83 8.79
C LEU A 37 -10.73 2.64 9.24
N LEU A 38 -10.68 3.22 10.44
CA LEU A 38 -11.74 4.07 10.96
C LEU A 38 -11.93 5.31 10.09
N ALA A 39 -10.85 5.98 9.68
CA ALA A 39 -10.92 7.15 8.82
C ALA A 39 -11.55 6.82 7.46
N ILE A 40 -11.15 5.72 6.82
CA ILE A 40 -11.78 5.26 5.58
C ILE A 40 -13.27 4.99 5.80
N THR A 41 -13.62 4.26 6.86
CA THR A 41 -15.01 3.91 7.16
C THR A 41 -15.87 5.18 7.30
N LEU A 42 -15.40 6.16 8.05
CA LEU A 42 -16.12 7.44 8.23
C LEU A 42 -16.25 8.23 6.93
N ILE A 43 -15.19 8.26 6.09
CA ILE A 43 -15.22 8.93 4.78
C ILE A 43 -16.21 8.21 3.84
N SER A 44 -16.27 6.89 3.88
CA SER A 44 -17.18 6.10 3.06
C SER A 44 -18.66 6.23 3.43
N MET A 45 -18.98 6.71 4.63
CA MET A 45 -20.36 7.01 5.02
C MET A 45 -20.95 8.26 4.34
N VAL A 46 -20.12 9.07 3.65
CA VAL A 46 -20.58 10.28 2.94
C VAL A 46 -21.32 9.87 1.66
N PRO A 47 -22.63 10.17 1.51
CA PRO A 47 -23.39 9.80 0.31
C PRO A 47 -22.82 10.44 -0.97
N VAL A 48 -22.97 9.76 -2.12
CA VAL A 48 -22.62 10.22 -3.49
C VAL A 48 -21.12 10.25 -3.82
N ILE A 49 -20.21 10.50 -2.87
CA ILE A 49 -18.74 10.52 -3.10
C ILE A 49 -18.01 9.39 -2.34
N GLY A 50 -18.70 8.66 -1.44
CA GLY A 50 -18.11 7.79 -0.43
C GLY A 50 -17.22 6.64 -0.92
N SER A 51 -17.41 6.12 -2.14
CA SER A 51 -16.58 5.01 -2.66
C SER A 51 -15.24 5.50 -3.24
N ALA A 52 -15.24 6.64 -3.94
CA ALA A 52 -14.03 7.19 -4.56
C ALA A 52 -13.24 8.13 -3.62
N LEU A 53 -13.92 8.78 -2.67
CA LEU A 53 -13.30 9.77 -1.79
C LEU A 53 -12.13 9.23 -0.95
N PRO A 54 -12.20 8.03 -0.33
CA PRO A 54 -11.07 7.46 0.40
C PRO A 54 -9.83 7.28 -0.48
N LEU A 55 -10.01 6.92 -1.76
CA LEU A 55 -8.92 6.67 -2.69
C LEU A 55 -8.10 7.94 -2.98
N VAL A 56 -8.73 9.12 -2.94
CA VAL A 56 -8.04 10.41 -3.11
C VAL A 56 -7.03 10.65 -1.99
N PHE A 57 -7.33 10.20 -0.77
CA PHE A 57 -6.46 10.42 0.38
C PHE A 57 -5.33 9.40 0.52
N ILE A 58 -5.37 8.28 -0.22
CA ILE A 58 -4.36 7.21 -0.14
C ILE A 58 -2.92 7.74 -0.26
N PRO A 59 -2.56 8.60 -1.23
CA PRO A 59 -1.19 9.10 -1.34
C PRO A 59 -0.69 9.83 -0.09
N GLY A 60 -1.50 10.71 0.50
CA GLY A 60 -1.07 11.45 1.70
C GLY A 60 -1.05 10.58 2.95
N VAL A 61 -2.00 9.64 3.09
CA VAL A 61 -1.96 8.64 4.18
C VAL A 61 -0.72 7.76 4.06
N ALA A 62 -0.35 7.33 2.85
CA ALA A 62 0.87 6.57 2.61
C ALA A 62 2.12 7.35 3.07
N VAL A 63 2.19 8.66 2.80
CA VAL A 63 3.25 9.53 3.31
C VAL A 63 3.24 9.59 4.85
N GLY A 64 2.08 9.72 5.48
CA GLY A 64 1.95 9.71 6.93
C GLY A 64 2.42 8.40 7.57
N PHE A 65 2.06 7.26 6.98
CA PHE A 65 2.53 5.94 7.44
C PHE A 65 4.05 5.80 7.30
N MET A 66 4.62 6.31 6.21
CA MET A 66 6.07 6.34 5.98
C MET A 66 6.78 7.29 6.97
N ALA A 67 6.14 8.39 7.36
CA ALA A 67 6.64 9.29 8.41
C ALA A 67 6.65 8.59 9.78
N ALA A 68 5.61 7.81 10.12
CA ALA A 68 5.58 6.99 11.32
C ALA A 68 6.71 5.94 11.35
N CYS A 69 6.98 5.33 10.21
CA CYS A 69 8.11 4.41 10.05
C CYS A 69 9.45 5.11 10.35
N ARG A 70 9.67 6.28 9.74
CA ARG A 70 10.87 7.11 9.97
C ARG A 70 11.02 7.49 11.45
N ASP A 71 9.94 7.94 12.08
CA ASP A 71 9.95 8.43 13.45
C ASP A 71 10.18 7.29 14.45
N THR A 72 9.63 6.10 14.18
CA THR A 72 9.92 4.87 14.94
C THR A 72 11.40 4.49 14.86
N VAL A 73 12.02 4.58 13.68
CA VAL A 73 13.47 4.35 13.51
C VAL A 73 14.29 5.37 14.30
N ALA A 74 13.85 6.62 14.35
CA ALA A 74 14.49 7.69 15.09
C ALA A 74 14.22 7.65 16.62
N GLY A 75 13.46 6.67 17.12
CA GLY A 75 13.11 6.56 18.54
C GLY A 75 12.14 7.64 19.02
N LYS A 76 11.42 8.30 18.11
CA LYS A 76 10.42 9.32 18.44
C LYS A 76 9.07 8.67 18.76
N PRO A 77 8.24 9.29 19.62
CA PRO A 77 6.88 8.83 19.86
C PRO A 77 6.05 8.96 18.58
N VAL A 78 5.25 7.93 18.29
CA VAL A 78 4.37 7.89 17.11
C VAL A 78 2.92 7.97 17.57
N MET A 79 2.24 9.04 17.17
CA MET A 79 0.84 9.29 17.48
C MET A 79 -0.04 9.09 16.23
N PRO A 80 -1.32 8.70 16.39
CA PRO A 80 -2.23 8.48 15.26
C PRO A 80 -2.39 9.69 14.32
N THR A 81 -2.21 10.89 14.85
CA THR A 81 -2.26 12.16 14.10
C THR A 81 -1.24 12.24 12.97
N ILE A 82 -0.15 11.45 13.03
CA ILE A 82 0.91 11.42 12.01
C ILE A 82 0.38 10.98 10.63
N LEU A 83 -0.76 10.31 10.54
CA LEU A 83 -1.38 9.98 9.25
C LEU A 83 -1.77 11.24 8.45
N VAL A 84 -2.02 12.35 9.16
CA VAL A 84 -2.36 13.65 8.55
C VAL A 84 -1.11 14.46 8.20
N ASP A 85 0.07 14.07 8.68
CA ASP A 85 1.33 14.79 8.40
C ASP A 85 1.62 14.90 6.91
N GLY A 86 1.22 13.89 6.12
CA GLY A 86 1.32 13.94 4.66
C GLY A 86 0.63 15.19 4.07
N PHE A 87 -0.44 15.69 4.70
CA PHE A 87 -1.23 16.83 4.22
C PHE A 87 -0.95 18.14 4.96
N ARG A 88 -0.15 18.13 6.03
CA ARG A 88 0.10 19.31 6.86
C ARG A 88 1.58 19.67 6.96
N SER A 89 2.44 18.69 7.18
CA SER A 89 3.82 18.90 7.61
C SER A 89 4.77 19.30 6.47
N TYR A 90 4.36 19.11 5.20
CA TYR A 90 5.20 19.35 4.02
C TYR A 90 4.79 20.61 3.22
N GLY A 91 3.89 21.42 3.76
CA GLY A 91 3.43 22.69 3.17
C GLY A 91 2.31 22.54 2.13
N THR A 92 1.62 23.66 1.86
CA THR A 92 0.40 23.70 1.02
C THR A 92 0.63 23.16 -0.39
N VAL A 93 1.79 23.42 -0.97
CA VAL A 93 2.15 22.96 -2.33
C VAL A 93 2.25 21.44 -2.38
N ALA A 94 2.90 20.80 -1.38
CA ALA A 94 2.99 19.35 -1.31
C ALA A 94 1.60 18.73 -1.12
N THR A 95 0.75 19.31 -0.27
CA THR A 95 -0.63 18.87 -0.06
C THR A 95 -1.44 18.91 -1.36
N GLN A 96 -1.38 20.01 -2.12
CA GLN A 96 -2.06 20.11 -3.41
C GLN A 96 -1.56 19.05 -4.40
N ARG A 97 -0.25 18.82 -4.46
CA ARG A 97 0.34 17.79 -5.33
C ARG A 97 -0.04 16.38 -4.91
N LEU A 98 -0.17 16.10 -3.62
CA LEU A 98 -0.68 14.82 -3.11
C LEU A 98 -2.15 14.59 -3.45
N LEU A 99 -2.98 15.64 -3.40
CA LEU A 99 -4.37 15.57 -3.85
C LEU A 99 -4.46 15.34 -5.36
N VAL A 100 -3.60 15.98 -6.16
CA VAL A 100 -3.48 15.69 -7.60
C VAL A 100 -3.11 14.23 -7.83
N LEU A 101 -2.13 13.68 -7.10
CA LEU A 101 -1.84 12.25 -7.14
C LEU A 101 -3.05 11.40 -6.74
N GLY A 102 -3.83 11.83 -5.74
CA GLY A 102 -5.06 11.17 -5.33
C GLY A 102 -6.08 11.07 -6.45
N VAL A 103 -6.32 12.16 -7.18
CA VAL A 103 -7.21 12.18 -8.34
C VAL A 103 -6.69 11.28 -9.46
N ILE A 104 -5.39 11.30 -9.76
CA ILE A 104 -4.77 10.41 -10.75
C ILE A 104 -4.91 8.94 -10.31
N TYR A 105 -4.79 8.66 -9.01
CA TYR A 105 -4.97 7.32 -8.45
C TYR A 105 -6.41 6.82 -8.65
N VAL A 106 -7.40 7.65 -8.33
CA VAL A 106 -8.82 7.35 -8.59
C VAL A 106 -9.05 7.05 -10.07
N ALA A 107 -8.59 7.92 -10.96
CA ALA A 107 -8.74 7.72 -12.40
C ALA A 107 -8.09 6.40 -12.86
N SER A 108 -6.91 6.07 -12.32
CA SER A 108 -6.22 4.81 -12.62
C SER A 108 -7.01 3.60 -12.13
N MET A 109 -7.59 3.65 -10.92
CA MET A 109 -8.43 2.58 -10.37
C MET A 109 -9.73 2.40 -11.17
N VAL A 110 -10.36 3.50 -11.61
CA VAL A 110 -11.53 3.44 -12.49
C VAL A 110 -11.18 2.73 -13.80
N VAL A 111 -10.03 3.04 -14.40
CA VAL A 111 -9.56 2.35 -15.62
C VAL A 111 -9.32 0.86 -15.36
N VAL A 112 -8.70 0.49 -14.23
CA VAL A 112 -8.46 -0.93 -13.87
C VAL A 112 -9.77 -1.70 -13.76
N PHE A 113 -10.76 -1.17 -13.04
CA PHE A 113 -12.06 -1.84 -12.88
C PHE A 113 -12.91 -1.77 -14.14
N ALA A 114 -12.87 -0.68 -14.91
CA ALA A 114 -13.56 -0.62 -16.20
C ALA A 114 -12.99 -1.67 -17.16
N ALA A 115 -11.67 -1.89 -17.17
CA ALA A 115 -11.05 -2.92 -17.97
C ALA A 115 -11.40 -4.34 -17.48
N SER A 116 -11.69 -4.57 -16.19
CA SER A 116 -12.12 -5.89 -15.73
C SER A 116 -13.47 -6.31 -16.30
N SER A 117 -14.30 -5.36 -16.76
CA SER A 117 -15.59 -5.64 -17.41
C SER A 117 -15.47 -6.49 -18.68
N PHE A 118 -14.30 -6.52 -19.33
CA PHE A 118 -14.05 -7.41 -20.47
C PHE A 118 -14.05 -8.90 -20.07
N VAL A 119 -13.97 -9.22 -18.78
CA VAL A 119 -13.90 -10.61 -18.28
C VAL A 119 -15.22 -11.04 -17.64
N ASP A 120 -15.85 -10.19 -16.84
CA ASP A 120 -17.04 -10.53 -16.03
C ASP A 120 -18.29 -9.70 -16.38
N GLY A 121 -18.29 -9.01 -17.52
CA GLY A 121 -19.41 -8.18 -17.96
C GLY A 121 -19.62 -6.92 -17.11
N GLY A 122 -18.69 -6.56 -16.22
CA GLY A 122 -18.74 -5.34 -15.42
C GLY A 122 -19.22 -5.56 -13.99
N ALA A 123 -19.45 -6.81 -13.56
CA ALA A 123 -19.86 -7.13 -12.20
C ALA A 123 -18.90 -6.54 -11.15
N LEU A 124 -17.58 -6.78 -11.30
CA LEU A 124 -16.57 -6.21 -10.40
C LEU A 124 -16.57 -4.68 -10.40
N PHE A 125 -16.77 -4.05 -11.57
CA PHE A 125 -16.84 -2.60 -11.67
C PHE A 125 -18.03 -2.03 -10.88
N HIS A 126 -19.22 -2.62 -11.03
CA HIS A 126 -20.42 -2.19 -10.31
C HIS A 126 -20.26 -2.36 -8.79
N VAL A 127 -19.67 -3.48 -8.35
CA VAL A 127 -19.36 -3.70 -6.93
C VAL A 127 -18.43 -2.61 -6.40
N MET A 128 -17.34 -2.32 -7.11
CA MET A 128 -16.36 -1.32 -6.66
C MET A 128 -16.90 0.11 -6.72
N MET A 129 -17.84 0.41 -7.61
CA MET A 129 -18.53 1.72 -7.64
C MET A 129 -19.63 1.86 -6.58
N GLY A 130 -19.96 0.78 -5.85
CA GLY A 130 -21.08 0.76 -4.91
C GLY A 130 -22.45 0.81 -5.60
N ALA A 131 -22.51 0.36 -6.87
CA ALA A 131 -23.70 0.31 -7.71
C ALA A 131 -24.25 -1.11 -7.88
N ALA A 132 -23.68 -2.09 -7.18
CA ALA A 132 -24.14 -3.47 -7.17
C ALA A 132 -25.23 -3.69 -6.12
N ASP A 133 -26.28 -4.43 -6.48
CA ASP A 133 -27.29 -4.87 -5.53
C ASP A 133 -26.68 -5.86 -4.52
N GLU A 134 -27.11 -5.83 -3.25
CA GLU A 134 -26.60 -6.73 -2.20
C GLU A 134 -26.67 -8.21 -2.62
N ALA A 135 -27.72 -8.62 -3.32
CA ALA A 135 -27.90 -9.98 -3.84
C ALA A 135 -26.82 -10.40 -4.85
N SER A 136 -26.21 -9.45 -5.57
CA SER A 136 -25.15 -9.71 -6.55
C SER A 136 -23.74 -9.81 -5.94
N THR A 137 -23.60 -9.52 -4.63
CA THR A 137 -22.32 -9.54 -3.90
C THR A 137 -22.05 -10.82 -3.13
N THR A 138 -22.96 -11.80 -3.21
CA THR A 138 -22.76 -13.10 -2.55
C THR A 138 -21.59 -13.87 -3.17
N PRO A 139 -20.82 -14.65 -2.39
CA PRO A 139 -19.70 -15.44 -2.91
C PRO A 139 -20.10 -16.35 -4.08
N GLU A 140 -21.29 -16.93 -4.02
CA GLU A 140 -21.84 -17.81 -5.05
C GLU A 140 -22.17 -17.03 -6.34
N ALA A 141 -22.76 -15.84 -6.23
CA ALA A 141 -23.07 -14.99 -7.37
C ALA A 141 -21.80 -14.46 -8.04
N LEU A 142 -20.78 -14.08 -7.27
CA LEU A 142 -19.48 -13.63 -7.77
C LEU A 142 -18.74 -14.75 -8.50
N ALA A 143 -18.80 -15.98 -7.98
CA ALA A 143 -18.21 -17.14 -8.65
C ALA A 143 -18.92 -17.46 -9.98
N ALA A 144 -20.25 -17.43 -10.00
CA ALA A 144 -21.05 -17.70 -11.19
C ALA A 144 -20.87 -16.67 -12.31
N GLN A 145 -20.60 -15.41 -11.96
CA GLN A 145 -20.38 -14.30 -12.91
C GLN A 145 -18.94 -14.23 -13.46
N GLY A 146 -18.06 -15.16 -13.08
CA GLY A 146 -16.65 -15.12 -13.50
C GLY A 146 -15.85 -14.01 -12.81
N THR A 147 -16.38 -13.40 -11.75
CA THR A 147 -15.75 -12.27 -11.05
C THR A 147 -14.39 -12.62 -10.45
N LEU A 148 -14.14 -13.91 -10.12
CA LEU A 148 -12.80 -14.37 -9.74
C LEU A 148 -11.77 -14.15 -10.85
N GLY A 149 -12.12 -14.44 -12.11
CA GLY A 149 -11.25 -14.19 -13.25
C GLY A 149 -11.02 -12.70 -13.47
N ALA A 150 -12.07 -11.88 -13.35
CA ALA A 150 -11.96 -10.42 -13.39
C ALA A 150 -11.09 -9.86 -12.27
N LEU A 151 -11.14 -10.43 -11.06
CA LEU A 151 -10.30 -10.03 -9.94
C LEU A 151 -8.81 -10.32 -10.22
N PHE A 152 -8.50 -11.49 -10.77
CA PHE A 152 -7.12 -11.81 -11.21
C PHE A 152 -6.65 -10.84 -12.30
N PHE A 153 -7.49 -10.58 -13.31
CA PHE A 153 -7.18 -9.64 -14.38
C PHE A 153 -6.98 -8.21 -13.87
N ALA A 154 -7.87 -7.73 -12.99
CA ALA A 154 -7.74 -6.43 -12.33
C ALA A 154 -6.45 -6.34 -11.50
N THR A 155 -6.07 -7.42 -10.80
CA THR A 155 -4.81 -7.48 -10.04
C THR A 155 -3.59 -7.34 -10.95
N LEU A 156 -3.61 -7.97 -12.13
CA LEU A 156 -2.53 -7.81 -13.12
C LEU A 156 -2.46 -6.37 -13.66
N LEU A 157 -3.61 -5.75 -13.94
CA LEU A 157 -3.68 -4.36 -14.38
C LEU A 157 -3.34 -3.35 -13.27
N TYR A 158 -3.54 -3.73 -12.01
CA TYR A 158 -3.15 -2.91 -10.87
C TYR A 158 -1.63 -2.85 -10.68
N LEU A 159 -0.88 -3.85 -11.13
CA LEU A 159 0.58 -3.88 -10.99
C LEU A 159 1.29 -2.61 -11.53
N PRO A 160 1.04 -2.11 -12.75
CA PRO A 160 1.61 -0.84 -13.21
C PRO A 160 1.14 0.36 -12.39
N VAL A 161 -0.11 0.37 -11.90
CA VAL A 161 -0.61 1.41 -11.00
C VAL A 161 0.16 1.38 -9.67
N ALA A 162 0.37 0.21 -9.10
CA ALA A 162 1.19 0.04 -7.90
C ALA A 162 2.61 0.57 -8.13
N MET A 163 3.24 0.29 -9.27
CA MET A 163 4.57 0.81 -9.62
C MET A 163 4.59 2.36 -9.76
N LEU A 164 3.55 2.94 -10.36
CA LEU A 164 3.40 4.39 -10.50
C LEU A 164 3.34 5.08 -9.13
N PHE A 165 2.61 4.50 -8.19
CA PHE A 165 2.33 5.11 -6.90
C PHE A 165 3.24 4.64 -5.77
N TRP A 166 4.09 3.63 -5.98
CA TRP A 166 4.93 3.04 -4.94
C TRP A 166 5.80 4.07 -4.22
N PHE A 167 6.41 5.00 -4.96
CA PHE A 167 7.29 6.04 -4.43
C PHE A 167 6.79 7.46 -4.70
N ALA A 168 5.88 7.66 -5.66
CA ALA A 168 5.45 9.00 -6.07
C ALA A 168 4.96 9.89 -4.91
N PRO A 169 4.12 9.43 -3.97
CA PRO A 169 3.66 10.27 -2.85
C PRO A 169 4.81 10.77 -1.98
N VAL A 170 5.77 9.90 -1.67
CA VAL A 170 6.93 10.24 -0.84
C VAL A 170 7.89 11.16 -1.59
N LEU A 171 8.07 10.96 -2.90
CA LEU A 171 8.88 11.85 -3.74
C LEU A 171 8.27 13.26 -3.83
N VAL A 172 6.95 13.36 -3.90
CA VAL A 172 6.26 14.67 -3.85
C VAL A 172 6.46 15.31 -2.48
N ALA A 173 6.19 14.58 -1.40
CA ALA A 173 6.15 15.16 -0.06
C ALA A 173 7.53 15.47 0.53
N TRP A 174 8.50 14.56 0.39
CA TRP A 174 9.80 14.69 1.06
C TRP A 174 10.87 15.36 0.20
N HIS A 175 10.64 15.43 -1.11
CA HIS A 175 11.65 15.89 -2.06
C HIS A 175 11.13 16.93 -3.06
N ASP A 176 9.93 17.45 -2.83
CA ASP A 176 9.32 18.51 -3.64
C ASP A 176 9.30 18.22 -5.15
N VAL A 177 9.18 16.95 -5.53
CA VAL A 177 9.13 16.55 -6.95
C VAL A 177 7.72 16.80 -7.50
N PRO A 178 7.55 17.38 -8.71
CA PRO A 178 6.24 17.52 -9.34
C PRO A 178 5.57 16.17 -9.63
N PRO A 179 4.22 16.04 -9.56
CA PRO A 179 3.50 14.76 -9.67
C PRO A 179 3.90 13.90 -10.88
N ALA A 180 3.93 14.49 -12.08
CA ALA A 180 4.28 13.75 -13.30
C ALA A 180 5.70 13.16 -13.25
N LYS A 181 6.68 13.94 -12.74
CA LYS A 181 8.06 13.46 -12.57
C LYS A 181 8.16 12.41 -11.47
N ALA A 182 7.38 12.56 -10.39
CA ALA A 182 7.35 11.61 -9.28
C ALA A 182 6.80 10.23 -9.73
N LEU A 183 5.72 10.22 -10.53
CA LEU A 183 5.17 9.01 -11.14
C LEU A 183 6.20 8.33 -12.05
N PHE A 184 6.85 9.10 -12.94
CA PHE A 184 7.90 8.59 -13.81
C PHE A 184 9.07 7.98 -13.02
N PHE A 185 9.59 8.70 -12.03
CA PHE A 185 10.67 8.19 -11.19
C PHE A 185 10.25 6.96 -10.39
N SER A 186 9.00 6.87 -9.92
CA SER A 186 8.50 5.68 -9.23
C SER A 186 8.54 4.44 -10.13
N VAL A 187 8.03 4.54 -11.36
CA VAL A 187 8.05 3.43 -12.33
C VAL A 187 9.48 3.02 -12.67
N VAL A 188 10.33 3.99 -13.01
CA VAL A 188 11.75 3.73 -13.35
C VAL A 188 12.47 3.07 -12.19
N SER A 189 12.21 3.50 -10.95
CA SER A 189 12.83 2.94 -9.74
C SER A 189 12.37 1.52 -9.47
N CYS A 190 11.07 1.24 -9.64
CA CYS A 190 10.54 -0.11 -9.50
C CYS A 190 11.06 -1.04 -10.60
N TRP A 191 11.12 -0.56 -11.84
CA TRP A 191 11.57 -1.35 -12.99
C TRP A 191 13.07 -1.68 -12.94
N ARG A 192 13.92 -0.69 -12.62
CA ARG A 192 15.37 -0.91 -12.46
C ARG A 192 15.69 -1.85 -11.29
N ASN A 193 14.83 -1.89 -10.28
CA ASN A 193 14.95 -2.78 -9.12
C ASN A 193 14.01 -3.99 -9.15
N ARG A 194 13.50 -4.38 -10.33
CA ARG A 194 12.48 -5.44 -10.47
C ARG A 194 12.84 -6.75 -9.78
N GLY A 195 14.11 -7.16 -9.83
CA GLY A 195 14.56 -8.40 -9.19
C GLY A 195 14.36 -8.38 -7.67
N ALA A 196 14.63 -7.24 -7.02
CA ALA A 196 14.41 -7.08 -5.60
C ALA A 196 12.91 -7.02 -5.26
N PHE A 197 12.11 -6.34 -6.10
CA PHE A 197 10.65 -6.30 -5.96
C PHE A 197 9.97 -7.67 -6.15
N VAL A 198 10.45 -8.50 -7.08
CA VAL A 198 9.94 -9.86 -7.27
C VAL A 198 10.21 -10.71 -6.03
N VAL A 199 11.44 -10.73 -5.52
CA VAL A 199 11.77 -11.46 -4.28
C VAL A 199 10.93 -10.95 -3.11
N TYR A 200 10.83 -9.63 -2.96
CA TYR A 200 10.02 -9.00 -1.93
C TYR A 200 8.53 -9.40 -2.00
N GLY A 201 7.93 -9.34 -3.20
CA GLY A 201 6.54 -9.72 -3.43
C GLY A 201 6.29 -11.20 -3.18
N VAL A 202 7.18 -12.08 -3.65
CA VAL A 202 7.09 -13.53 -3.41
C VAL A 202 7.14 -13.86 -1.91
N LEU A 203 8.02 -13.20 -1.15
CA LEU A 203 8.12 -13.41 0.31
C LEU A 203 6.83 -13.00 1.03
N TRP A 204 6.28 -11.83 0.73
CA TRP A 204 5.02 -11.39 1.34
C TRP A 204 3.83 -12.24 0.91
N PHE A 205 3.78 -12.64 -0.35
CA PHE A 205 2.76 -13.56 -0.86
C PHE A 205 2.86 -14.92 -0.16
N ALA A 206 4.06 -15.48 0.00
CA ALA A 206 4.29 -16.73 0.70
C ALA A 206 3.89 -16.64 2.18
N VAL A 207 4.18 -15.53 2.87
CA VAL A 207 3.74 -15.31 4.26
C VAL A 207 2.22 -15.21 4.34
N ALA A 208 1.58 -14.43 3.47
CA ALA A 208 0.13 -14.27 3.48
C ALA A 208 -0.57 -15.61 3.19
N LEU A 209 -0.22 -16.27 2.09
CA LEU A 209 -0.81 -17.55 1.70
C LEU A 209 -0.49 -18.66 2.71
N GLY A 210 0.77 -18.76 3.13
CA GLY A 210 1.22 -19.78 4.09
C GLY A 210 0.53 -19.64 5.43
N THR A 211 0.39 -18.41 5.95
CA THR A 211 -0.29 -18.17 7.23
C THR A 211 -1.79 -18.46 7.12
N SER A 212 -2.43 -18.04 6.03
CA SER A 212 -3.85 -18.29 5.79
C SER A 212 -4.16 -19.78 5.67
N LEU A 213 -3.37 -20.53 4.92
CA LEU A 213 -3.53 -21.99 4.77
C LEU A 213 -3.24 -22.72 6.08
N ALA A 214 -2.12 -22.42 6.74
CA ALA A 214 -1.74 -23.08 7.99
C ALA A 214 -2.79 -22.87 9.08
N LEU A 215 -3.29 -21.65 9.26
CA LEU A 215 -4.29 -21.36 10.28
C LEU A 215 -5.65 -21.94 9.93
N SER A 216 -6.05 -21.93 8.65
CA SER A 216 -7.31 -22.56 8.22
C SER A 216 -7.30 -24.07 8.48
N LEU A 217 -6.22 -24.76 8.12
CA LEU A 217 -6.05 -26.19 8.38
C LEU A 217 -6.02 -26.51 9.87
N LEU A 218 -5.32 -25.70 10.66
CA LEU A 218 -5.25 -25.84 12.12
C LEU A 218 -6.64 -25.73 12.76
N LEU A 219 -7.41 -24.70 12.39
CA LEU A 219 -8.74 -24.49 12.95
C LEU A 219 -9.72 -25.58 12.54
N GLN A 220 -9.63 -26.08 11.31
CA GLN A 220 -10.41 -27.23 10.86
C GLN A 220 -10.07 -28.48 11.67
N ALA A 221 -8.77 -28.78 11.87
CA ALA A 221 -8.33 -29.93 12.66
C ALA A 221 -8.78 -29.87 14.12
N LEU A 222 -8.91 -28.67 14.68
CA LEU A 222 -9.40 -28.44 16.05
C LEU A 222 -10.94 -28.43 16.16
N GLY A 223 -11.69 -28.64 15.06
CA GLY A 223 -13.15 -28.50 15.04
C GLY A 223 -13.64 -27.05 15.22
N ALA A 224 -12.73 -26.08 15.13
CA ALA A 224 -12.96 -24.65 15.32
C ALA A 224 -13.06 -23.89 13.98
N GLY A 225 -13.33 -24.58 12.87
CA GLY A 225 -13.37 -23.99 11.53
C GLY A 225 -14.37 -22.83 11.39
N ALA A 226 -15.44 -22.82 12.18
CA ALA A 226 -16.41 -21.72 12.22
C ALA A 226 -15.79 -20.38 12.65
N TYR A 227 -14.70 -20.40 13.42
CA TYR A 227 -13.99 -19.19 13.89
C TYR A 227 -12.88 -18.72 12.94
N ALA A 228 -12.68 -19.41 11.79
CA ALA A 228 -11.60 -19.10 10.86
C ALA A 228 -11.60 -17.65 10.40
N LEU A 229 -12.77 -17.11 9.99
CA LEU A 229 -12.88 -15.72 9.55
C LEU A 229 -12.57 -14.73 10.69
N THR A 230 -13.09 -14.97 11.88
CA THR A 230 -12.88 -14.11 13.06
C THR A 230 -11.40 -14.02 13.46
N ILE A 231 -10.66 -15.13 13.35
CA ILE A 231 -9.24 -15.19 13.70
C ILE A 231 -8.36 -14.70 12.52
N MET A 232 -8.77 -14.93 11.28
CA MET A 232 -8.06 -14.47 10.08
C MET A 232 -7.98 -12.95 9.98
N MET A 233 -9.03 -12.24 10.38
CA MET A 233 -9.07 -10.77 10.32
C MET A 233 -7.91 -10.09 11.07
N PRO A 234 -7.70 -10.33 12.39
CA PRO A 234 -6.59 -9.70 13.11
C PRO A 234 -5.21 -10.17 12.60
N VAL A 235 -5.07 -11.43 12.18
CA VAL A 235 -3.82 -11.93 11.58
C VAL A 235 -3.49 -11.18 10.29
N THR A 236 -4.50 -10.96 9.43
CA THR A 236 -4.35 -10.20 8.18
C THR A 236 -3.95 -8.76 8.47
N ILE A 237 -4.56 -8.12 9.46
CA ILE A 237 -4.18 -6.75 9.90
C ILE A 237 -2.71 -6.70 10.28
N ILE A 238 -2.22 -7.67 11.05
CA ILE A 238 -0.80 -7.73 11.46
C ILE A 238 0.11 -7.88 10.24
N ILE A 239 -0.19 -8.81 9.33
CA ILE A 239 0.61 -9.05 8.12
C ILE A 239 0.64 -7.79 7.23
N VAL A 240 -0.51 -7.17 6.98
CA VAL A 240 -0.62 -5.94 6.16
C VAL A 240 0.12 -4.78 6.81
N THR A 241 0.04 -4.65 8.13
CA THR A 241 0.76 -3.61 8.87
C THR A 241 2.28 -3.79 8.73
N MET A 242 2.78 -5.03 8.83
CA MET A 242 4.20 -5.32 8.61
C MET A 242 4.61 -5.05 7.15
N LEU A 243 3.76 -5.37 6.18
CA LEU A 243 3.96 -5.05 4.76
C LEU A 243 4.09 -3.54 4.55
N TYR A 244 3.21 -2.73 5.15
CA TYR A 244 3.28 -1.27 5.07
C TYR A 244 4.55 -0.73 5.75
N CYS A 245 4.99 -1.32 6.86
CA CYS A 245 6.27 -0.98 7.48
C CYS A 245 7.45 -1.23 6.53
N SER A 246 7.41 -2.29 5.72
CA SER A 246 8.47 -2.55 4.74
C SER A 246 8.49 -1.57 3.57
N PHE A 247 7.43 -0.80 3.29
CA PHE A 247 7.50 0.23 2.24
C PHE A 247 8.60 1.25 2.55
N TYR A 248 8.79 1.59 3.83
CA TYR A 248 9.87 2.47 4.27
C TYR A 248 11.26 1.90 3.96
N ALA A 249 11.42 0.59 4.11
CA ALA A 249 12.64 -0.12 3.75
C ALA A 249 12.90 -0.07 2.23
N THR A 250 11.86 -0.27 1.40
CA THR A 250 12.01 -0.18 -0.07
C THR A 250 12.44 1.22 -0.49
N TYR A 251 11.86 2.26 0.11
CA TYR A 251 12.22 3.65 -0.17
C TYR A 251 13.67 3.95 0.21
N ARG A 252 14.08 3.59 1.43
CA ARG A 252 15.46 3.77 1.88
C ARG A 252 16.46 3.02 1.02
N GLY A 253 16.10 1.83 0.54
CA GLY A 253 16.94 1.03 -0.34
C GLY A 253 17.15 1.64 -1.72
N CYS A 254 16.09 2.23 -2.31
CA CYS A 254 16.12 2.76 -3.67
C CYS A 254 16.58 4.22 -3.77
N PHE A 255 16.40 5.03 -2.72
CA PHE A 255 16.72 6.47 -2.74
C PHE A 255 17.77 6.90 -1.71
N GLY A 256 18.21 5.98 -0.84
CA GLY A 256 19.12 6.27 0.27
C GLY A 256 18.44 7.06 1.39
N VAL A 257 19.09 7.13 2.55
CA VAL A 257 18.80 8.18 3.54
C VAL A 257 19.83 9.26 3.28
N GLN A 258 19.40 10.47 2.91
CA GLN A 258 20.29 11.60 3.07
C GLN A 258 20.47 11.81 4.58
N GLU A 259 21.60 11.36 5.12
CA GLU A 259 22.01 11.80 6.45
C GLU A 259 22.15 13.32 6.37
N PRO A 260 21.46 14.09 7.24
CA PRO A 260 21.71 15.51 7.33
C PRO A 260 23.15 15.72 7.80
N GLY A 261 24.07 15.96 6.85
CA GLY A 261 25.48 16.19 7.14
C GLY A 261 26.49 15.50 6.20
N ALA A 262 26.08 14.63 5.29
CA ALA A 262 27.01 14.04 4.31
C ALA A 262 27.38 15.09 3.24
N THR A 263 28.40 15.90 3.54
CA THR A 263 29.13 16.69 2.56
C THR A 263 29.59 15.77 1.44
N THR A 264 29.19 16.09 0.22
CA THR A 264 29.69 15.46 -1.01
C THR A 264 31.20 15.67 -1.04
N THR A 265 31.98 14.64 -0.66
CA THR A 265 33.41 14.62 -0.95
C THR A 265 33.54 14.47 -2.46
N THR A 266 33.70 15.60 -3.14
CA THR A 266 34.17 15.65 -4.51
C THR A 266 35.59 15.07 -4.53
N SER A 267 35.70 13.77 -4.74
CA SER A 267 36.98 13.12 -5.07
C SER A 267 37.33 13.52 -6.50
N GLY A 268 37.97 14.67 -6.64
CA GLY A 268 38.80 14.94 -7.79
C GLY A 268 40.06 14.10 -7.70
N ARG A 269 40.23 13.21 -8.68
CA ARG A 269 41.51 12.82 -9.29
C ARG A 269 41.23 12.08 -10.59
#